data_AF-A0A2N0AFC3-F1
#
_entry.id   AF-A0A2N0AFC3-F1
#
_cell.length_a   1.000
_cell.length_b   1.000
_cell.length_c   1.000
_cell.angle_alpha   90.00
_cell.angle_beta   90.00
_cell.angle_gamma   90.00
#
_symmetry.space_group_name_H-M   'P 1'
#
loop_
_entity.id
_entity.type
_entity.pdbx_description
1 polymer ?
#
loop_
_entity_poly.entity_id
_entity_poly.type
_entity_poly.pdbx_seq_one_letter_code
_entity_poly.pdbx_strand_id
1 'polypeptide(L)'
;MMFINCTLKEDDKTSDQIVRTLLSDYATSSISSARESAGSGKNYRIGGNIAGLSGIIYLQNNAAEQAPFNISGRFYLPQSYPDGTNYVITVSSKPSTQTCTISNGFG
;
A
#
# COMPACT_ATOMS: atom_id res chain seq x y z
N MET A 1 -9.34 1.95 1.33
CA MET A 1 -8.23 2.38 2.22
C MET A 1 -7.32 1.18 2.46
N MET A 2 -6.00 1.31 2.29
CA MET A 2 -5.05 0.19 2.33
C MET A 2 -4.68 -0.20 3.77
N PHE A 3 -4.59 -1.50 4.05
CA PHE A 3 -4.13 -2.02 5.34
C PHE A 3 -2.93 -2.95 5.13
N ILE A 4 -1.89 -2.77 5.94
CA ILE A 4 -0.68 -3.60 5.92
C ILE A 4 -0.58 -4.26 7.28
N ASN A 5 -0.69 -5.60 7.32
CA ASN A 5 -0.57 -6.37 8.54
C ASN A 5 0.79 -7.07 8.57
N CYS A 6 1.66 -6.62 9.47
CA CYS A 6 2.94 -7.25 9.76
C CYS A 6 2.82 -8.12 11.02
N THR A 7 3.23 -9.37 10.92
CA THR A 7 3.29 -10.32 12.03
C THR A 7 4.72 -10.83 12.18
N LEU A 8 5.15 -11.13 13.41
CA LEU A 8 6.44 -11.77 13.63
C LEU A 8 6.43 -13.12 12.92
N LYS A 9 7.53 -13.43 12.24
CA LYS A 9 7.76 -14.75 11.68
C LYS A 9 8.02 -15.67 12.87
N GLU A 10 6.97 -16.29 13.39
CA GLU A 10 7.11 -17.42 14.30
C GLU A 10 7.92 -18.49 13.56
N ASP A 11 8.87 -19.11 14.26
CA ASP A 11 9.87 -20.05 13.74
C ASP A 11 9.19 -21.36 13.30
N ASP A 12 8.32 -21.30 12.29
CA ASP A 12 7.75 -22.45 11.62
C ASP A 12 7.94 -22.30 10.11
N LYS A 13 8.64 -23.27 9.55
CA LYS A 13 8.86 -23.42 8.11
C LYS A 13 7.50 -23.50 7.43
N THR A 14 7.04 -22.42 6.78
CA THR A 14 6.31 -22.45 5.50
C THR A 14 5.89 -21.02 5.15
N SER A 15 6.41 -20.49 4.04
CA SER A 15 5.71 -19.60 3.09
C SER A 15 6.75 -18.86 2.23
N ASP A 16 7.58 -19.62 1.53
CA ASP A 16 8.38 -19.12 0.39
C ASP A 16 7.55 -19.06 -0.91
N GLN A 17 6.23 -19.21 -0.82
CA GLN A 17 5.38 -19.34 -2.00
C GLN A 17 4.21 -18.36 -1.91
N ILE A 18 4.16 -17.48 -2.90
CA ILE A 18 2.98 -16.72 -3.37
C ILE A 18 2.70 -15.38 -2.65
N VAL A 19 3.58 -14.40 -2.85
CA VAL A 19 3.17 -12.97 -2.80
C VAL A 19 3.79 -12.19 -3.96
N ARG A 20 3.70 -12.78 -5.16
CA ARG A 20 3.69 -12.01 -6.41
C ARG A 20 2.26 -11.52 -6.65
N THR A 21 1.70 -10.75 -5.73
CA THR A 21 0.41 -10.11 -5.96
C THR A 21 0.70 -8.81 -6.70
N LEU A 22 0.81 -8.92 -8.02
CA LEU A 22 0.70 -7.76 -8.90
C LEU A 22 -0.72 -7.21 -8.73
N LEU A 23 -0.86 -6.17 -7.91
CA LEU A 23 -2.11 -5.45 -7.78
C LEU A 23 -2.16 -4.39 -8.87
N SER A 24 -2.87 -4.67 -9.95
CA SER A 24 -3.29 -3.62 -10.89
C SER A 24 -4.63 -3.06 -10.40
N ASP A 25 -4.57 -2.09 -9.49
CA ASP A 25 -5.76 -1.38 -9.01
C ASP A 25 -5.72 0.09 -9.39
N TYR A 26 -6.86 0.62 -9.79
CA TYR A 26 -7.06 2.02 -10.16
C TYR A 26 -7.56 2.78 -8.93
N ALA A 27 -7.05 3.99 -8.69
CA ALA A 27 -7.58 4.87 -7.66
C ALA A 27 -9.01 5.29 -8.02
N THR A 28 -10.02 4.53 -7.62
CA THR A 28 -11.41 4.91 -7.85
C THR A 28 -12.20 4.75 -6.56
N SER A 29 -12.86 5.83 -6.15
CA SER A 29 -13.77 5.82 -5.01
C SER A 29 -15.11 5.22 -5.42
N SER A 30 -15.70 4.39 -4.57
CA SER A 30 -17.13 4.09 -4.60
C SER A 30 -17.94 5.35 -4.30
N ILE A 31 -18.30 6.09 -5.34
CA ILE A 31 -19.37 7.09 -5.25
C ILE A 31 -20.23 6.94 -6.50
N SER A 32 -21.43 6.42 -6.28
CA SER A 32 -22.46 6.22 -7.29
C SER A 32 -22.81 7.51 -8.02
N SER A 33 -22.75 7.45 -9.35
CA SER A 33 -23.65 8.14 -10.28
C SER A 33 -23.86 9.65 -10.11
N ALA A 34 -23.01 10.48 -10.72
CA ALA A 34 -23.42 11.73 -11.37
C ALA A 34 -22.31 12.30 -12.28
N ARG A 35 -22.51 12.13 -13.59
CA ARG A 35 -22.26 13.10 -14.68
C ARG A 35 -21.16 14.17 -14.49
N GLU A 36 -20.08 13.95 -15.26
CA GLU A 36 -19.19 14.91 -15.95
C GLU A 36 -18.68 16.14 -15.16
N SER A 37 -17.36 16.27 -15.05
CA SER A 37 -16.56 17.03 -16.03
C SER A 37 -15.28 17.57 -15.38
N ALA A 38 -14.18 17.41 -16.12
CA ALA A 38 -12.93 18.17 -16.02
C ALA A 38 -12.29 18.33 -14.63
N GLY A 39 -11.29 17.48 -14.36
CA GLY A 39 -10.01 17.87 -13.75
C GLY A 39 -10.10 18.91 -12.65
N SER A 40 -10.66 18.53 -11.50
CA SER A 40 -10.29 19.24 -10.28
C SER A 40 -8.91 18.68 -9.93
N GLY A 41 -7.84 19.40 -10.31
CA GLY A 41 -6.44 19.04 -10.03
C GLY A 41 -6.14 18.92 -8.54
N LYS A 42 -6.78 17.95 -7.89
CA LYS A 42 -6.65 17.61 -6.49
C LYS A 42 -5.67 16.47 -6.46
N ASN A 43 -4.50 16.75 -5.90
CA ASN A 43 -3.52 15.72 -5.64
C ASN A 43 -3.95 14.97 -4.38
N TYR A 44 -4.09 13.66 -4.49
CA TYR A 44 -4.38 12.76 -3.38
C TYR A 44 -3.09 12.11 -2.91
N ARG A 45 -2.88 12.11 -1.59
CA ARG A 45 -1.83 11.27 -0.99
C ARG A 45 -2.39 9.88 -0.78
N ILE A 46 -1.73 8.92 -1.39
CA ILE A 46 -2.00 7.52 -1.14
C ILE A 46 -1.46 7.19 0.24
N GLY A 47 -2.31 6.61 1.08
CA GLY A 47 -1.98 6.25 2.43
C GLY A 47 -2.72 5.00 2.86
N GLY A 48 -2.24 4.43 3.96
CA GLY A 48 -2.81 3.23 4.55
C GLY A 48 -2.50 3.18 6.03
N ASN A 49 -2.75 2.02 6.62
CA ASN A 49 -2.39 1.75 8.00
C ASN A 49 -1.48 0.52 8.09
N ILE A 50 -0.32 0.66 8.73
CA ILE A 50 0.58 -0.45 9.05
C ILE A 50 0.32 -0.90 10.48
N ALA A 51 -0.02 -2.16 10.68
CA ALA A 51 -0.17 -2.77 12.00
C ALA A 51 0.96 -3.77 12.26
N GLY A 52 1.49 -3.79 13.49
CA GLY A 52 2.45 -4.80 13.94
C GLY A 52 3.87 -4.69 13.35
N LEU A 53 4.23 -3.57 12.72
CA LEU A 53 5.58 -3.37 12.18
C LEU A 53 6.60 -3.17 13.30
N SER A 54 7.66 -3.97 13.25
CA SER A 54 8.84 -3.88 14.11
C SER A 54 10.08 -3.93 13.23
N GLY A 55 10.61 -2.75 12.91
CA GLY A 55 11.74 -2.58 11.99
C GLY A 55 11.41 -1.57 10.88
N ILE A 56 12.06 -1.72 9.72
CA ILE A 56 11.85 -0.87 8.54
C ILE A 56 11.20 -1.70 7.43
N ILE A 57 10.11 -1.20 6.87
CA ILE A 57 9.49 -1.70 5.64
C ILE A 57 9.68 -0.67 4.53
N TYR A 58 9.97 -1.13 3.33
CA TYR A 58 10.05 -0.31 2.14
C TYR A 58 8.87 -0.63 1.24
N LEU A 59 7.99 0.35 1.08
CA LEU A 59 6.87 0.27 0.14
C LEU A 59 7.30 0.92 -1.16
N GLN A 60 6.94 0.29 -2.27
CA GLN A 60 7.25 0.77 -3.59
C GLN A 60 5.95 1.03 -4.37
N ASN A 61 5.81 2.22 -4.92
CA ASN A 61 4.72 2.60 -5.80
C ASN A 61 5.14 2.51 -7.27
N ASN A 62 4.34 1.82 -8.08
CA ASN A 62 4.51 1.69 -9.54
C ASN A 62 5.93 1.25 -9.96
N ALA A 63 6.59 0.44 -9.12
CA ALA A 63 7.99 0.00 -9.31
C ALA A 63 9.03 1.15 -9.46
N ALA A 64 8.65 2.40 -9.19
CA ALA A 64 9.50 3.57 -9.45
C ALA A 64 9.89 4.29 -8.15
N GLU A 65 8.92 4.47 -7.24
CA GLU A 65 9.13 5.26 -6.03
C GLU A 65 9.16 4.36 -4.80
N GLN A 66 10.21 4.44 -3.99
CA GLN A 66 10.34 3.65 -2.77
C GLN A 66 10.33 4.56 -1.54
N ALA A 67 9.46 4.26 -0.58
CA ALA A 67 9.31 4.98 0.67
C ALA A 67 9.58 4.04 1.87
N PRO A 68 10.55 4.38 2.75
CA PRO A 68 10.75 3.66 4.00
C PRO A 68 9.73 4.07 5.05
N PHE A 69 9.21 3.09 5.78
CA PHE A 69 8.37 3.28 6.96
C PHE A 69 8.92 2.44 8.10
N ASN A 70 9.00 3.01 9.30
CA ASN A 70 9.53 2.35 10.49
C ASN A 70 8.58 2.42 11.70
N ILE A 71 7.35 2.85 11.45
CA ILE A 71 6.32 3.06 12.47
C ILE A 71 5.05 2.31 12.06
N SER A 72 4.48 1.57 13.01
CA SER A 72 3.13 1.06 12.91
C SER A 72 2.13 2.21 13.12
N GLY A 73 1.26 2.43 12.16
CA GLY A 73 0.21 3.45 12.22
C GLY A 73 -0.21 3.88 10.83
N ARG A 74 -0.93 5.01 10.76
CA ARG A 74 -1.28 5.63 9.48
C ARG A 74 -0.02 6.14 8.80
N PHE A 75 0.15 5.75 7.55
CA PHE A 75 1.25 6.21 6.72
C PHE A 75 0.69 6.86 5.44
N TYR A 76 1.49 7.73 4.84
CA TYR A 76 1.19 8.38 3.58
C TYR A 76 2.46 8.39 2.74
N LEU A 77 2.33 8.16 1.44
CA LEU A 77 3.43 8.40 0.52
C LEU A 77 3.85 9.88 0.54
N PRO A 78 5.14 10.15 0.30
CA PRO A 78 5.66 11.51 0.25
C PRO A 78 5.15 12.27 -0.97
N GLN A 79 4.93 11.57 -2.09
CA GLN A 79 4.36 12.14 -3.30
C GLN A 79 2.82 12.15 -3.25
N SER A 80 2.25 13.17 -3.87
CA SER A 80 0.80 13.31 -4.06
C SER A 80 0.51 13.05 -5.54
N TYR A 81 -0.54 12.30 -5.84
CA TYR A 81 -0.86 11.87 -7.20
C TYR A 81 -2.16 12.52 -7.68
N PRO A 82 -2.26 12.89 -8.97
CA PRO A 82 -3.49 13.39 -9.54
C PRO A 82 -4.65 12.41 -9.34
N ASP A 83 -5.88 12.93 -9.26
CA ASP A 83 -7.07 12.11 -9.24
C ASP A 83 -7.13 11.17 -10.46
N GLY A 84 -7.56 9.92 -10.24
CA GLY A 84 -7.59 8.89 -11.28
C GLY A 84 -6.23 8.27 -11.66
N THR A 85 -5.13 8.66 -11.01
CA THR A 85 -3.81 8.03 -11.24
C THR A 85 -3.79 6.58 -10.73
N ASN A 86 -3.36 5.66 -11.59
CA ASN A 86 -3.14 4.27 -11.20
C ASN A 86 -1.91 4.16 -10.28
N TYR A 87 -2.04 3.43 -9.17
CA TYR A 87 -0.94 3.23 -8.25
C TYR A 87 -0.88 1.76 -7.84
N VAL A 88 0.32 1.21 -7.85
CA VAL A 88 0.58 -0.18 -7.48
C VAL A 88 1.53 -0.18 -6.31
N ILE A 89 1.00 -0.34 -5.09
CA ILE A 89 1.83 -0.45 -3.90
C ILE A 89 2.28 -1.89 -3.72
N THR A 90 3.59 -2.07 -3.67
CA THR A 90 4.24 -3.36 -3.42
C THR A 90 5.17 -3.24 -2.22
N VAL A 91 5.39 -4.34 -1.52
CA VAL A 91 6.41 -4.39 -0.48
C VAL A 91 7.74 -4.74 -1.17
N SER A 92 8.60 -3.74 -1.36
CA SER A 92 9.93 -3.93 -1.97
C SER A 92 10.89 -4.63 -1.00
N SER A 93 10.87 -4.22 0.27
CA SER A 93 11.69 -4.84 1.31
C SER A 93 10.98 -4.78 2.66
N LYS A 94 11.16 -5.82 3.48
CA LYS A 94 10.52 -5.95 4.80
C LYS A 94 11.52 -6.53 5.80
N PRO A 95 11.29 -6.37 7.11
CA PRO A 95 12.13 -6.99 8.13
C PRO A 95 12.15 -8.51 7.94
N SER A 96 13.33 -9.14 7.99
CA SER A 96 13.46 -10.60 7.89
C SER A 96 12.75 -11.34 9.04
N THR A 97 12.56 -10.66 10.16
CA THR A 97 11.88 -11.13 11.37
C THR A 97 10.36 -11.04 11.29
N GLN A 98 9.80 -10.47 10.22
CA GLN A 98 8.36 -10.25 10.05
C GLN A 98 7.85 -10.59 8.66
N THR A 99 6.59 -11.00 8.59
CA THR A 99 5.84 -11.14 7.35
C THR A 99 4.78 -10.06 7.30
N CYS A 100 4.83 -9.23 6.25
CA CYS A 100 3.88 -8.16 6.02
C CYS A 100 2.99 -8.51 4.83
N THR A 101 1.67 -8.44 5.03
CA THR A 101 0.66 -8.69 3.99
C THR A 101 -0.10 -7.40 3.72
N ILE A 102 -0.34 -7.10 2.44
CA ILE A 102 -1.16 -5.97 2.02
C ILE A 102 -2.59 -6.47 1.83
N SER A 103 -3.54 -5.85 2.50
CA SER A 103 -4.98 -6.04 2.34
C SER A 103 -5.61 -4.75 1.83
N ASN A 104 -6.19 -4.78 0.63
CA ASN A 104 -7.02 -3.68 0.15
C ASN A 104 -8.34 -3.68 0.94
N GLY A 105 -8.59 -2.62 1.71
CA GLY A 105 -9.95 -2.32 2.15
C GLY A 105 -10.69 -1.74 0.94
N PHE A 106 -11.41 -2.60 0.21
CA PHE A 106 -12.43 -2.15 -0.74
C PHE A 106 -13.39 -1.23 0.02
N GLY A 107 -13.54 -0.02 -0.50
CA GLY A 107 -14.51 0.97 -0.04
C GLY A 107 -15.16 1.53 -1.26
#